data_AF-A0A653SGX6-F1
#
_entry.id   AF-A0A653SGX6-F1
#
_cell.length_a   1.000
_cell.length_b   1.000
_cell.length_c   1.000
_cell.angle_alpha   90.00
_cell.angle_beta   90.00
_cell.angle_gamma   90.00
#
_symmetry.space_group_name_H-M   'P 1'
#
loop_
_entity.id
_entity.type
_entity.pdbx_description
1 polymer ?
#
loop_
_entity_poly.entity_id
_entity_poly.type
_entity_poly.pdbx_seq_one_letter_code
_entity_poly.pdbx_strand_id
1 'polypeptide(L)'
;MPMFSTQFYVVVTAAIALSTPSWAQDSKTAHQTGMSIAKKRGYPNPNCYADVFASHAAKNAQGQWNAPTGKAAVGYKNEQQTKCGISI
;
A
#
# COMPACT_ATOMS: atom_id res chain seq x y z
N MET A 1 12.58 29.63 58.58
CA MET A 1 13.45 28.89 57.66
C MET A 1 12.63 27.79 57.00
N PRO A 2 12.24 27.90 55.72
CA PRO A 2 11.87 26.74 54.92
C PRO A 2 12.92 26.49 53.81
N MET A 3 13.41 25.25 53.76
CA MET A 3 14.29 24.72 52.72
C MET A 3 13.56 24.65 51.38
N PHE A 4 14.07 25.33 50.36
CA PHE A 4 13.66 25.16 48.97
C PHE A 4 14.32 23.89 48.41
N SER A 5 13.52 22.87 48.15
CA SER A 5 13.95 21.62 47.52
C SER A 5 13.87 21.79 46.00
N THR A 6 15.03 21.84 45.34
CA THR A 6 15.18 21.98 43.90
C THR A 6 14.75 20.70 43.19
N GLN A 7 13.51 20.65 42.71
CA GLN A 7 13.02 19.54 41.90
C GLN A 7 13.20 19.90 40.42
N PHE A 8 14.22 19.30 39.80
CA PHE A 8 14.46 19.37 38.37
C PHE A 8 13.29 18.74 37.63
N TYR A 9 12.46 19.56 36.98
CA TYR A 9 11.42 19.08 36.07
C TYR A 9 12.09 18.56 34.79
N VAL A 10 12.21 17.23 34.68
CA VAL A 10 12.48 16.57 33.40
C VAL A 10 11.21 16.67 32.56
N VAL A 11 11.20 17.59 31.61
CA VAL A 11 10.14 17.68 30.60
C VAL A 11 10.29 16.48 29.66
N VAL A 12 9.48 15.45 29.88
CA VAL A 12 9.35 14.33 28.93
C VAL A 12 8.47 14.80 27.80
N THR A 13 9.08 15.36 26.75
CA THR A 13 8.41 15.57 25.45
C THR A 13 8.20 14.20 24.79
N ALA A 14 7.02 13.61 25.00
CA ALA A 14 6.58 12.46 24.24
C ALA A 14 6.29 12.88 22.79
N ALA A 15 7.31 12.82 21.93
CA ALA A 15 7.11 12.91 20.48
C ALA A 15 6.44 11.62 20.01
N ILE A 16 5.11 11.65 19.85
CA ILE A 16 4.36 10.57 19.20
C ILE A 16 4.74 10.59 17.72
N ALA A 17 5.76 9.82 17.35
CA ALA A 17 6.05 9.53 15.96
C ALA A 17 4.85 8.76 15.39
N LEU A 18 4.08 9.41 14.52
CA LEU A 18 3.06 8.78 13.68
C LEU A 18 3.78 7.81 12.73
N SER A 19 4.12 6.63 13.24
CA SER A 19 4.61 5.51 12.44
C SER A 19 3.45 5.08 11.56
N THR A 20 3.43 5.55 10.31
CA THR A 20 2.46 5.09 9.32
C THR A 20 2.55 3.57 9.25
N PRO A 21 1.42 2.85 9.34
CA PRO A 21 1.43 1.39 9.34
C PRO A 21 2.09 0.90 8.06
N SER A 22 2.96 -0.12 8.18
CA SER A 22 3.69 -0.71 7.06
C SER A 22 2.77 -1.16 5.92
N TRP A 23 1.54 -1.59 6.25
CA TRP A 23 0.50 -1.96 5.29
C TRP A 23 0.12 -0.82 4.32
N ALA A 24 0.12 0.43 4.79
CA ALA A 24 -0.18 1.58 3.94
C ALA A 24 0.96 1.87 2.95
N GLN A 25 2.21 1.64 3.36
CA GLN A 25 3.37 1.74 2.46
C GLN A 25 3.35 0.59 1.44
N ASP A 26 3.03 -0.62 1.87
CA ASP A 26 2.93 -1.80 1.02
C ASP A 26 1.86 -1.66 -0.07
N SER A 27 0.65 -1.20 0.29
CA SER A 27 -0.42 -0.94 -0.69
C SER A 27 -0.02 0.16 -1.68
N LYS A 28 0.68 1.21 -1.23
CA LYS A 28 1.18 2.27 -2.12
C LYS A 28 2.20 1.71 -3.12
N THR A 29 3.10 0.83 -2.68
CA THR A 29 4.07 0.18 -3.58
C THR A 29 3.37 -0.76 -4.56
N ALA A 30 2.38 -1.54 -4.11
CA ALA A 30 1.59 -2.40 -5.00
C ALA A 30 0.87 -1.58 -6.09
N HIS A 31 0.27 -0.45 -5.72
CA HIS A 31 -0.36 0.47 -6.68
C HIS A 31 0.65 1.02 -7.69
N GLN A 32 1.84 1.45 -7.25
CA GLN A 32 2.90 1.92 -8.15
C GLN A 32 3.37 0.83 -9.13
N THR A 33 3.49 -0.42 -8.67
CA THR A 33 3.78 -1.56 -9.54
C THR A 33 2.66 -1.77 -10.56
N GLY A 34 1.41 -1.78 -10.12
CA GLY A 34 0.23 -1.91 -10.99
C GLY A 34 0.18 -0.81 -12.06
N MET A 35 0.42 0.45 -11.68
CA MET A 35 0.52 1.60 -12.59
C MET A 35 1.59 1.39 -13.67
N SER A 36 2.76 0.90 -13.28
CA SER A 36 3.88 0.67 -14.20
C SER A 36 3.55 -0.43 -15.21
N ILE A 37 2.91 -1.52 -14.75
CA ILE A 37 2.43 -2.61 -15.61
C ILE A 37 1.37 -2.09 -16.58
N ALA A 38 0.39 -1.34 -16.09
CA ALA A 38 -0.71 -0.84 -16.91
C ALA A 38 -0.22 0.07 -18.03
N LYS A 39 0.68 1.01 -17.70
CA LYS A 39 1.31 1.90 -18.68
C LYS A 39 2.11 1.13 -19.70
N LYS A 40 2.92 0.15 -19.28
CA LYS A 40 3.71 -0.70 -20.18
C LYS A 40 2.83 -1.51 -21.14
N ARG A 41 1.64 -1.92 -20.69
CA ARG A 41 0.66 -2.66 -21.50
C ARG A 41 -0.25 -1.76 -22.34
N GLY A 42 -0.19 -0.44 -22.18
CA GLY A 42 -1.01 0.51 -22.93
C GLY A 42 -2.49 0.50 -22.55
N TYR A 43 -2.84 0.15 -21.30
CA TYR A 43 -4.24 0.21 -20.88
C TYR A 43 -4.74 1.66 -20.82
N PRO A 44 -5.98 1.94 -21.27
CA PRO A 44 -6.51 3.30 -21.37
C PRO A 44 -6.73 3.95 -20.01
N ASN A 45 -6.97 3.15 -18.95
CA ASN A 45 -7.12 3.63 -17.59
C ASN A 45 -6.12 2.94 -16.64
N PRO A 46 -4.86 3.39 -16.62
CA PRO A 46 -3.82 2.74 -15.82
C PRO A 46 -4.02 2.91 -14.31
N ASN A 47 -4.71 3.97 -13.87
CA ASN A 47 -4.99 4.19 -12.45
C ASN A 47 -6.02 3.19 -11.93
N CYS A 48 -7.14 3.02 -12.65
CA CYS A 48 -8.14 2.02 -12.28
C CYS A 48 -7.51 0.61 -12.22
N TYR A 49 -6.67 0.27 -13.22
CA TYR A 49 -5.94 -1.00 -13.20
C TYR A 49 -5.11 -1.16 -11.94
N ALA A 50 -4.40 -0.11 -11.54
CA ALA A 50 -3.48 -0.12 -10.40
C ALA A 50 -4.20 -0.24 -9.06
N ASP A 51 -5.37 0.38 -8.92
CA ASP A 51 -6.23 0.25 -7.73
C ASP A 51 -6.72 -1.19 -7.54
N VAL A 52 -7.23 -1.80 -8.63
CA VAL A 52 -7.66 -3.21 -8.61
C VAL A 52 -6.45 -4.13 -8.41
N PHE A 53 -5.31 -3.84 -9.05
CA PHE A 53 -4.08 -4.57 -8.82
C PHE A 53 -3.65 -4.52 -7.36
N ALA A 54 -3.57 -3.34 -6.73
CA ALA A 54 -3.14 -3.19 -5.34
C ALA A 54 -4.05 -3.93 -4.35
N SER A 55 -5.33 -4.07 -4.67
CA SER A 55 -6.31 -4.78 -3.85
C SER A 55 -6.15 -6.31 -3.91
N HIS A 56 -5.61 -6.83 -5.00
CA HIS A 56 -5.48 -8.28 -5.26
C HIS A 56 -4.03 -8.78 -5.30
N ALA A 57 -3.05 -7.88 -5.33
CA ALA A 57 -1.66 -8.21 -5.49
C ALA A 57 -1.14 -9.01 -4.31
N ALA A 58 -0.29 -9.98 -4.62
CA ALA A 58 0.45 -10.75 -3.64
C ALA A 58 1.95 -10.62 -3.92
N LYS A 59 2.76 -10.69 -2.86
CA LYS A 59 4.21 -10.79 -3.01
C LYS A 59 4.60 -12.22 -3.39
N ASN A 60 5.51 -12.36 -4.35
CA ASN A 60 6.16 -13.63 -4.63
C ASN A 60 7.21 -13.98 -3.55
N ALA A 61 7.87 -15.13 -3.69
CA ALA A 61 8.92 -15.57 -2.76
C ALA A 61 10.10 -14.57 -2.65
N GLN A 62 10.29 -13.74 -3.68
CA GLN A 62 11.30 -12.68 -3.76
C GLN A 62 10.81 -11.33 -3.20
N GLY A 63 9.60 -11.27 -2.65
CA GLY A 63 9.02 -10.05 -2.07
C GLY A 63 8.48 -9.04 -3.10
N GLN A 64 8.41 -9.41 -4.38
CA GLN A 64 7.95 -8.54 -5.46
C GLN A 64 6.44 -8.65 -5.64
N TRP A 65 5.77 -7.51 -5.84
CA TRP A 65 4.35 -7.47 -6.15
C TRP A 65 4.05 -8.08 -7.50
N ASN A 66 3.11 -9.00 -7.52
CA ASN A 66 2.66 -9.66 -8.74
C ASN A 66 1.14 -9.74 -8.80
N ALA A 67 0.61 -9.80 -10.02
CA ALA A 67 -0.81 -10.07 -10.22
C ALA A 67 -1.14 -11.47 -9.65
N PRO A 68 -2.33 -11.65 -9.06
CA PRO A 68 -2.72 -12.95 -8.55
C PRO A 68 -2.80 -13.98 -9.69
N THR A 69 -2.47 -15.23 -9.37
CA THR A 69 -2.49 -16.36 -10.31
C THR A 69 -3.45 -17.45 -9.82
N GLY A 70 -3.72 -18.43 -10.69
CA GLY A 70 -4.61 -19.57 -10.35
C GLY A 70 -6.04 -19.12 -10.04
N LYS A 71 -6.63 -19.67 -8.97
CA LYS A 71 -8.03 -19.39 -8.59
C LYS A 71 -8.29 -17.91 -8.25
N ALA A 72 -7.31 -17.25 -7.63
CA ALA A 72 -7.42 -15.82 -7.28
C ALA A 72 -7.43 -14.90 -8.52
N ALA A 73 -6.87 -15.36 -9.64
CA ALA A 73 -6.87 -14.60 -10.89
C ALA A 73 -8.28 -14.37 -11.45
N VAL A 74 -9.24 -15.26 -11.16
CA VAL A 74 -10.62 -15.15 -11.67
C VAL A 74 -11.30 -13.89 -11.11
N GLY A 75 -11.22 -13.68 -9.79
CA GLY A 75 -11.79 -12.49 -9.15
C GLY A 75 -11.13 -11.21 -9.65
N TYR A 76 -9.81 -11.22 -9.74
CA TYR A 76 -9.03 -10.10 -10.27
C TYR A 76 -9.40 -9.73 -11.71
N LYS A 77 -9.48 -10.71 -12.62
CA LYS A 77 -9.87 -10.49 -14.03
C LYS A 77 -11.29 -9.94 -14.15
N ASN A 78 -12.22 -10.53 -13.40
CA ASN A 78 -13.61 -10.05 -13.37
C ASN A 78 -13.66 -8.60 -12.89
N GLU A 79 -12.95 -8.27 -11.82
CA GLU A 79 -12.95 -6.93 -11.26
C GLU A 79 -12.31 -5.90 -12.20
N GLN A 80 -11.22 -6.26 -12.88
CA GLN A 80 -10.62 -5.42 -13.93
C GLN A 80 -11.60 -5.14 -15.08
N GLN A 81 -12.35 -6.16 -15.52
CA GLN A 81 -13.35 -5.99 -16.56
C GLN A 81 -14.53 -5.13 -16.08
N THR A 82 -15.07 -5.40 -14.88
CA THR A 82 -16.27 -4.71 -14.39
C THR A 82 -16.01 -3.27 -13.94
N LYS A 83 -14.86 -3.00 -13.32
CA LYS A 83 -14.53 -1.66 -12.80
C LYS A 83 -13.79 -0.81 -13.82
N CYS A 84 -12.88 -1.41 -14.58
CA CYS A 84 -11.97 -0.68 -15.46
C CYS A 84 -12.24 -0.91 -16.95
N GLY A 85 -13.13 -1.85 -17.32
CA GLY A 85 -13.35 -2.23 -18.72
C GLY A 85 -12.14 -2.92 -19.35
N ILE A 86 -11.23 -3.47 -18.55
CA ILE A 86 -9.98 -4.08 -19.01
C ILE A 86 -10.12 -5.60 -18.97
N SER A 87 -9.96 -6.24 -20.13
CA SER A 87 -9.93 -7.70 -20.26
C SER A 87 -8.48 -8.21 -20.27
N ILE A 88 -8.17 -9.16 -19.37
CA ILE A 88 -6.83 -9.71 -19.09
C ILE A 88 -6.84 -11.21 -18.83
#